data_AF-A0A429GBV7-F1
#
_entry.id   AF-A0A429GBV7-F1
#
_cell.length_a   1.000
_cell.length_b   1.000
_cell.length_c   1.000
_cell.angle_alpha   90.00
_cell.angle_beta   90.00
_cell.angle_gamma   90.00
#
_symmetry.space_group_name_H-M   'P 1'
#
loop_
_entity.id
_entity.type
_entity.pdbx_description
1 polymer ?
#
loop_
_entity_poly.entity_id
_entity_poly.type
_entity_poly.pdbx_seq_one_letter_code
_entity_poly.pdbx_strand_id
1 'polypeptide(L)' 'MTKHHTGWRKSSHSNPNGECVEVARTADDTIGVRDSKADPTSPVLEMTRAEWRAFLSRVR' A
#
# COMPACT_ATOMS: atom_id res chain seq x y z
N MET A 1 -7.00 0.98 17.98
CA MET A 1 -6.69 2.27 17.33
C MET A 1 -6.66 2.02 15.83
N THR A 2 -7.61 2.57 15.08
CA THR A 2 -7.64 2.41 13.61
C THR A 2 -6.59 3.34 13.02
N LYS A 3 -5.61 2.81 12.30
CA LYS A 3 -4.55 3.63 11.70
C LYS A 3 -5.09 4.38 10.49
N HIS A 4 -4.99 5.71 10.52
CA HIS A 4 -5.41 6.55 9.41
C HIS A 4 -4.33 6.59 8.33
N HIS A 5 -4.69 6.13 7.14
CA HIS A 5 -3.84 6.16 5.95
C HIS A 5 -4.19 7.40 5.14
N THR A 6 -3.19 8.17 4.72
CA THR A 6 -3.40 9.40 3.95
C THR A 6 -2.66 9.34 2.62
N GLY A 7 -3.27 9.93 1.59
CA GLY A 7 -2.64 10.08 0.27
C GLY A 7 -2.41 8.76 -0.47
N TRP A 8 -3.43 7.89 -0.53
CA TRP A 8 -3.38 6.70 -1.39
C TRP A 8 -3.01 7.06 -2.82
N ARG A 9 -1.99 6.38 -3.34
CA ARG A 9 -1.51 6.56 -4.71
C ARG A 9 -1.49 5.22 -5.44
N LYS A 10 -2.19 5.17 -6.56
CA LYS A 10 -2.24 4.01 -7.45
C LYS A 10 -0.90 3.85 -8.20
N SER A 11 -0.46 2.61 -8.35
CA SER A 11 0.72 2.27 -9.15
C SER A 11 0.46 2.56 -10.64
N SER A 12 1.45 3.11 -11.33
CA SER A 12 1.42 3.31 -12.79
C SER A 12 1.44 2.01 -13.58
N HIS A 13 1.79 0.88 -12.94
CA HIS A 13 1.77 -0.45 -13.53
C HIS A 13 0.40 -1.15 -13.35
N SER A 14 -0.60 -0.44 -12.81
CA SER A 14 -1.95 -0.99 -12.67
C SER A 14 -2.67 -0.93 -14.02
N ASN A 15 -3.30 -2.04 -14.41
CA ASN A 15 -4.00 -2.14 -15.68
C ASN A 15 -5.52 -2.04 -15.44
N PRO A 16 -6.32 -1.52 -16.40
CA PRO A 16 -7.79 -1.48 -16.25
C PRO A 16 -8.41 -2.87 -15.99
N ASN A 17 -7.76 -3.92 -16.50
CA ASN A 17 -8.26 -5.29 -16.49
C ASN A 17 -7.61 -6.17 -15.40
N GLY A 18 -6.72 -5.65 -14.56
CA GLY A 18 -6.01 -6.45 -13.55
C GLY A 18 -4.87 -5.71 -12.83
N GLU A 19 -4.45 -6.26 -11.68
CA GLU A 19 -3.20 -5.90 -10.98
C GLU A 19 -3.18 -4.47 -10.39
N CYS A 20 -4.24 -4.07 -9.69
CA CYS A 20 -4.36 -2.71 -9.16
C CYS A 20 -3.78 -2.62 -7.75
N VAL A 21 -2.61 -2.00 -7.59
CA VAL A 21 -1.99 -1.78 -6.28
C VAL A 21 -2.00 -0.30 -5.92
N GLU A 22 -2.38 0.00 -4.68
CA GLU A 22 -2.31 1.32 -4.07
C GLU A 22 -1.40 1.30 -2.84
N VAL A 23 -0.64 2.40 -2.66
CA VAL A 23 0.22 2.60 -1.49
C VAL A 23 -0.10 3.92 -0.79
N ALA A 24 -0.02 3.94 0.54
CA ALA A 24 -0.19 5.15 1.34
C ALA A 24 0.80 5.17 2.50
N ARG A 25 1.02 6.37 3.05
CA ARG A 25 1.68 6.53 4.35
C ARG A 25 0.63 6.62 5.45
N THR A 26 0.97 6.13 6.62
CA THR A 26 0.17 6.32 7.83
C THR A 26 0.76 7.45 8.68
N ALA A 27 0.00 7.91 9.67
CA ALA A 27 0.48 8.88 10.66
C ALA A 27 1.69 8.37 11.48
N ASP A 28 1.89 7.05 11.55
CA ASP A 28 2.94 6.41 12.36
C ASP A 28 4.20 6.08 11.53
N ASP A 29 4.37 6.73 10.37
CA ASP A 29 5.46 6.50 9.39
C ASP A 29 5.55 5.06 8.83
N THR A 30 4.45 4.30 8.88
CA THR A 30 4.33 3.02 8.18
C THR A 30 3.80 3.20 6.76
N ILE A 31 4.00 2.18 5.93
CA ILE A 31 3.52 2.10 4.56
C ILE A 31 2.40 1.06 4.50
N GLY A 32 1.23 1.49 4.05
CA GLY A 32 0.10 0.61 3.75
C GLY A 32 0.09 0.24 2.26
N VAL A 33 -0.18 -1.02 1.96
CA VAL A 33 -0.34 -1.57 0.61
C VAL A 33 -1.68 -2.29 0.54
N ARG A 34 -2.47 -1.99 -0.49
CA ARG A 34 -3.77 -2.66 -0.74
C ARG A 34 -4.04 -2.88 -2.21
N ASP A 35 -4.98 -3.77 -2.49
CA ASP A 35 -5.60 -3.84 -3.80
C ASP A 35 -6.52 -2.61 -3.98
N SER A 36 -6.40 -1.91 -5.11
CA SER A 36 -7.17 -0.68 -5.36
C SER A 36 -8.68 -0.92 -5.55
N LYS A 37 -9.08 -2.17 -5.78
CA LYS A 37 -10.48 -2.61 -5.89
C LYS A 37 -11.04 -3.04 -4.54
N ALA A 38 -10.20 -3.14 -3.51
CA ALA A 38 -10.62 -3.58 -2.20
C ALA A 38 -11.50 -2.52 -1.52
N ASP A 39 -12.53 -2.97 -0.81
CA ASP A 39 -13.38 -2.11 0.00
C ASP A 39 -12.56 -1.33 1.04
N PRO A 40 -13.00 -0.14 1.49
CA PRO A 40 -12.30 0.65 2.51
C PRO A 40 -12.05 -0.09 3.83
N THR A 41 -12.84 -1.12 4.12
CA THR A 41 -12.72 -1.98 5.30
C THR A 41 -11.87 -3.23 5.07
N SER A 42 -11.40 -3.44 3.83
CA SER A 42 -10.56 -4.58 3.51
C SER A 42 -9.20 -4.50 4.20
N PRO A 43 -8.56 -5.64 4.48
CA PRO A 43 -7.24 -5.66 5.10
C PRO A 43 -6.20 -4.89 4.27
N VAL A 44 -5.36 -4.14 4.97
CA VAL A 44 -4.19 -3.45 4.39
C VAL A 44 -2.94 -4.17 4.89
N LEU A 45 -2.03 -4.50 3.97
CA LEU A 45 -0.70 -4.95 4.36
C LEU A 45 0.08 -3.74 4.84
N GLU A 46 0.49 -3.74 6.10
CA GLU A 46 1.22 -2.64 6.70
C GLU A 46 2.65 -3.06 7.03
N MET A 47 3.58 -2.18 6.74
CA MET A 47 4.99 -2.41 7.02
C MET A 47 5.70 -1.12 7.42
N THR A 48 6.75 -1.27 8.22
CA THR A 48 7.65 -0.16 8.54
C THR A 48 8.34 0.36 7.28
N ARG A 49 8.85 1.59 7.33
CA ARG A 49 9.67 2.16 6.26
C ARG A 49 10.91 1.30 5.95
N ALA A 50 11.49 0.62 6.95
CA ALA A 50 12.64 -0.25 6.77
C ALA A 50 12.28 -1.51 6.00
N GLU A 51 11.18 -2.17 6.38
CA GLU A 51 10.64 -3.35 5.69
C GLU A 51 10.24 -3.03 4.26
N TRP A 52 9.61 -1.87 4.01
CA TRP A 52 9.27 -1.43 2.66
C TRP A 52 10.49 -1.27 1.76
N ARG A 53 11.57 -0.66 2.27
CA ARG A 53 12.84 -0.55 1.52
C ARG A 53 13.44 -1.93 1.23
N ALA A 54 13.44 -2.81 2.22
CA ALA A 54 13.93 -4.17 2.05
C ALA A 54 13.11 -4.94 0.99
N PHE A 55 11.78 -4.84 1.07
CA PHE A 55 10.85 -5.44 0.10
C PHE A 55 11.15 -4.97 -1.32
N LEU A 56 11.22 -3.66 -1.55
CA LEU A 56 11.52 -3.08 -2.87
C LEU A 56 12.89 -3.47 -3.42
N SER A 57 13.87 -3.77 -2.55
CA SER A 57 15.19 -4.23 -3.00
C SER A 57 15.22 -5.69 -3.45
N ARG A 58 14.20 -6.48 -3.08
CA ARG A 58 14.15 -7.93 -3.29
C ARG A 58 13.18 -8.34 -4.39
N VAL A 59 12.09 -7.59 -4.55
CA VAL A 59 11.11 -7.80 -5.61
C VAL A 59 11.58 -7.09 -6.88
N ARG A 60 11.61 -7.81 -8.00
CA ARG A 60 11.95 -7.30 -9.34
C ARG A 60 10.80 -7.52 -10.29
#